data_AF-A0A3D1RFC8-F1
#
_entry.id   AF-A0A3D1RFC8-F1
#
_cell.length_a   1.000
_cell.length_b   1.000
_cell.length_c   1.000
_cell.angle_alpha   90.00
_cell.angle_beta   90.00
_cell.angle_gamma   90.00
#
_symmetry.space_group_name_H-M   'P 1'
#
loop_
_entity.id
_entity.type
_entity.pdbx_description
1 polymer ?
#
loop_
_entity_poly.entity_id
_entity_poly.type
_entity_poly.pdbx_seq_one_letter_code
_entity_poly.pdbx_strand_id
1 'polypeptide(L)' 'MPGAIREEYSIQYVHVEGVLAHVWAPYHFFYNGVFSHCGVNAFMLIQTSSGWKIQYLTDTRVKEGCK' A
#
# COMPACT_ATOMS: atom_id res chain seq x y z
N MET A 1 -4.11 -17.19 -15.27
CA MET A 1 -3.80 -18.09 -14.16
C MET A 1 -5.01 -18.11 -13.24
N PRO A 2 -5.46 -19.27 -12.70
CA PRO A 2 -6.41 -19.26 -11.60
C PRO A 2 -5.90 -18.33 -10.50
N GLY A 3 -6.67 -17.29 -10.16
CA GLY A 3 -6.32 -16.34 -9.10
C GLY A 3 -5.44 -15.16 -9.54
N ALA A 4 -5.85 -14.43 -10.59
CA ALA A 4 -5.21 -13.16 -10.94
C ALA A 4 -5.54 -12.11 -9.86
N ILE A 5 -4.55 -11.76 -9.05
CA ILE A 5 -4.63 -10.70 -8.04
C ILE A 5 -4.13 -9.40 -8.67
N ARG A 6 -4.91 -8.33 -8.50
CA ARG A 6 -4.53 -6.97 -8.90
C ARG A 6 -4.84 -6.03 -7.74
N GLU A 7 -3.83 -5.32 -7.28
CA GLU A 7 -3.96 -4.24 -6.31
C GLU A 7 -3.61 -2.92 -7.00
N GLU A 8 -4.52 -1.96 -6.92
CA GLU A 8 -4.35 -0.62 -7.46
C GLU A 8 -4.28 0.36 -6.30
N TYR A 9 -3.12 0.99 -6.11
CA TYR A 9 -2.90 1.94 -5.03
C TYR A 9 -2.69 3.36 -5.54
N SER A 10 -3.02 4.31 -4.68
CA SER A 10 -2.72 5.72 -4.84
C SER A 10 -1.86 6.18 -3.67
N ILE A 11 -1.02 7.19 -3.86
CA ILE A 11 -0.24 7.78 -2.77
C ILE A 11 -1.00 9.00 -2.26
N GLN A 12 -1.45 8.95 -1.00
CA GLN A 12 -2.20 10.03 -0.39
C GLN A 12 -1.27 10.98 0.37
N TYR A 13 -0.33 10.44 1.16
CA TYR A 13 0.63 11.23 1.93
C TYR A 13 2.00 10.58 1.90
N VAL A 14 3.03 11.43 1.82
CA VAL A 14 4.43 11.04 2.03
C VAL A 14 5.01 12.00 3.04
N HIS A 15 5.56 11.46 4.12
CA HIS A 15 6.29 12.23 5.12
C HIS A 15 7.70 11.68 5.24
N VAL A 16 8.70 12.55 5.13
CA VAL A 16 10.12 12.17 5.14
C VAL A 16 10.84 12.99 6.20
N GLU A 17 11.62 12.31 7.05
CA GLU A 17 12.49 12.92 8.05
C GLU A 17 13.84 12.19 8.03
N GLY A 18 14.89 12.87 7.55
CA GLY A 18 16.19 12.26 7.32
C GLY A 18 16.11 11.00 6.44
N VAL A 19 16.57 9.87 6.97
CA VAL A 19 16.58 8.57 6.29
C VAL A 19 15.29 7.76 6.49
N LEU A 20 14.28 8.32 7.16
CA LEU A 20 13.01 7.66 7.45
C LEU A 20 11.91 8.27 6.60
N ALA A 21 11.06 7.43 6.01
CA ALA A 21 9.85 7.88 5.31
C ALA A 21 8.63 7.06 5.73
N HIS A 22 7.50 7.73 5.86
CA HIS A 22 6.17 7.13 5.99
C HIS A 22 5.36 7.43 4.74
N VAL A 23 4.76 6.40 4.15
CA VAL A 23 3.92 6.52 2.95
C VAL A 23 2.55 5.95 3.26
N TRP A 24 1.52 6.77 3.08
CA TRP A 24 0.12 6.40 3.25
C TRP A 24 -0.50 6.16 1.88
N ALA A 25 -0.86 4.91 1.60
CA ALA A 25 -1.26 4.48 0.27
C ALA A 25 -2.59 3.70 0.29
N PRO A 26 -3.73 4.37 0.09
CA PRO A 26 -5.01 3.71 -0.13
C PRO A 26 -4.98 2.80 -1.36
N TYR A 27 -5.63 1.64 -1.28
CA TYR A 27 -5.67 0.65 -2.36
C TYR A 27 -7.08 0.09 -2.61
N HIS A 28 -7.29 -0.37 -3.84
CA HIS A 28 -8.40 -1.22 -4.26
C HIS A 28 -7.85 -2.58 -4.70
N PHE A 29 -8.45 -3.66 -4.20
CA PHE A 29 -8.04 -5.02 -4.49
C PHE A 29 -9.08 -5.76 -5.33
N PHE A 30 -8.61 -6.40 -6.39
CA PHE A 30 -9.41 -7.18 -7.33
C PHE A 30 -8.90 -8.62 -7.39
N TYR A 31 -9.84 -9.57 -7.37
CA TYR A 31 -9.56 -10.99 -7.57
C TYR A 31 -10.26 -11.46 -8.85
N ASN A 32 -9.49 -11.96 -9.80
CA ASN A 32 -9.97 -12.32 -11.14
C ASN A 32 -10.76 -11.18 -11.82
N GLY A 33 -10.29 -9.94 -11.66
CA GLY A 33 -10.94 -8.75 -12.23
C GLY A 33 -12.15 -8.23 -11.45
N VAL A 34 -12.66 -9.00 -10.47
CA VAL A 34 -13.80 -8.60 -9.64
C VAL A 34 -13.30 -7.87 -8.39
N PHE A 35 -13.91 -6.73 -8.07
CA PHE A 35 -13.60 -6.00 -6.84
C PHE A 35 -13.84 -6.88 -5.61
N SER A 36 -12.90 -6.90 -4.66
CA SER A 36 -12.99 -7.72 -3.46
C SER A 36 -13.04 -6.89 -2.18
N HIS A 37 -12.14 -5.92 -2.04
CA HIS A 37 -12.01 -5.06 -0.87
C HIS A 37 -11.08 -3.89 -1.18
N CYS A 38 -11.05 -2.91 -0.30
CA CYS A 38 -10.07 -1.82 -0.30
C CYS A 38 -9.37 -1.76 1.05
N GLY A 39 -8.44 -0.83 1.17
CA GLY A 39 -7.80 -0.53 2.45
C GLY A 39 -6.77 0.56 2.29
N VAL A 40 -5.89 0.67 3.28
CA VAL A 40 -4.72 1.53 3.22
C VAL A 40 -3.51 0.70 3.62
N ASN A 41 -2.46 0.81 2.84
CA ASN A 41 -1.12 0.41 3.21
C ASN A 41 -0.39 1.59 3.85
N ALA A 42 0.13 1.40 5.05
CA ALA A 42 1.06 2.30 5.72
C ALA A 42 2.46 1.70 5.61
N PHE A 43 3.29 2.24 4.71
CA PHE A 43 4.67 1.80 4.56
C PHE A 43 5.59 2.68 5.40
N MET A 44 6.48 2.04 6.15
CA MET A 44 7.66 2.70 6.72
C MET A 44 8.88 2.28 5.91
N LEU A 45 9.62 3.26 5.38
CA LEU A 45 10.81 3.05 4.57
C LEU A 45 12.04 3.63 5.26
N ILE A 46 13.19 3.00 5.00
CA ILE A 46 14.51 3.51 5.37
C ILE A 46 15.35 3.73 4.11
N GLN A 47 16.02 4.88 4.02
CA GLN A 47 16.99 5.16 2.96
C GLN A 47 18.31 4.47 3.27
N THR A 48 18.75 3.64 2.33
CA THR A 48 20.05 2.95 2.39
C THR A 48 20.96 3.49 1.28
N SER A 49 22.23 3.07 1.27
CA SER A 49 23.14 3.34 0.15
C SER A 49 22.65 2.77 -1.19
N SER A 50 21.75 1.78 -1.16
CA SER A 50 21.12 1.17 -2.34
C SER A 50 19.75 1.77 -2.68
N GLY A 51 19.36 2.86 -2.01
CA GLY A 51 18.05 3.51 -2.15
C GLY A 51 17.07 3.17 -1.02
N TRP A 52 15.82 3.63 -1.19
CA TRP A 52 14.74 3.40 -0.24
C TRP A 52 14.33 1.93 -0.20
N LYS A 53 14.13 1.39 1.01
CA LYS A 53 13.64 0.03 1.25
C LYS A 53 12.46 0.07 2.21
N ILE A 54 11.45 -0.76 1.98
CA ILE A 54 10.34 -0.93 2.92
C ILE A 54 10.87 -1.71 4.13
N GLN A 55 10.83 -1.08 5.29
CA GLN A 55 11.23 -1.66 6.56
C GLN A 55 10.03 -2.30 7.28
N TYR A 56 8.85 -1.66 7.21
CA TYR A 56 7.59 -2.21 7.71
C TYR A 56 6.43 -1.86 6.78
N LEU A 57 5.42 -2.73 6.81
CA LEU A 57 4.12 -2.54 6.18
C LEU A 57 3.05 -2.91 7.20
N THR A 58 2.07 -2.03 7.37
CA THR A 58 0.83 -2.35 8.07
C THR A 58 -0.32 -2.00 7.15
N ASP A 59 -1.27 -2.91 7.00
CA ASP A 59 -2.44 -2.71 6.15
C ASP A 59 -3.74 -2.81 6.92
N THR A 60 -4.76 -2.13 6.41
CA THR A 60 -6.15 -2.38 6.78
C THR A 60 -6.84 -3.11 5.64
N ARG A 61 -7.91 -3.85 5.96
CA ARG A 61 -8.77 -4.49 4.97
C ARG A 61 -10.24 -4.18 5.23
N VAL A 62 -10.90 -3.56 4.26
CA VAL A 62 -12.29 -3.09 4.34
C VAL A 62 -13.08 -3.65 3.16
N LYS A 63 -14.11 -4.46 3.43
CA LYS A 63 -14.93 -5.11 2.38
C LYS A 63 -16.04 -4.22 1.81
N GLU A 64 -16.57 -3.29 2.61
CA GLU A 64 -17.71 -2.44 2.26
C GLU A 64 -17.43 -0.99 2.67
N GLY A 65 -17.97 -0.04 1.92
CA GLY A 65 -17.82 1.39 2.26
C GLY A 65 -16.44 1.98 1.95
N CYS A 66 -15.78 1.48 0.92
CA CYS A 66 -14.56 2.08 0.38
C CYS A 66 -14.82 3.54 0.00
N LYS A 67 -13.96 4.44 0.47
CA LYS A 67 -14.04 5.88 0.22
C LYS A 67 -13.06 6.29 -0.87
#